data_AF-A0AAV7B350-F1
#
_entry.id   AF-A0AAV7B350-F1
#
_cell.length_a   1.000
_cell.length_b   1.000
_cell.length_c   1.000
_cell.angle_alpha   90.00
_cell.angle_beta   90.00
_cell.angle_gamma   90.00
#
_symmetry.space_group_name_H-M   'P 1'
#
loop_
_entity.id
_entity.type
_entity.pdbx_description
1 polymer ?
#
loop_
_entity_poly.entity_id
_entity_poly.type
_entity_poly.pdbx_seq_one_letter_code
_entity_poly.pdbx_strand_id
1 'polypeptide(L)'
;MASPGLELLFGLVSPEITRPQDPLVCFIHWELISHGLRCLGVGEQAEAQAIGTERLPDGWADNKELYTLRYGRDSLQILLKALSVDGSLIVNAMELQSQKVSDITLNIEDFIDIAHLQQYHSVYKHPVELKQQLESKLFSPLLGLKKENVRTERAWERPADDDPLRVPSRAPSSHHHPWTDTPGHFPYGAADLDPLG
;
A
#
# COMPACT_ATOMS: atom_id res chain seq x y z
N MET A 1 -0.86 -7.00 -17.17
CA MET A 1 -2.30 -7.23 -17.43
C MET A 1 -2.96 -5.88 -17.54
N ALA A 2 -3.83 -5.66 -18.52
CA ALA A 2 -4.61 -4.42 -18.60
C ALA A 2 -5.45 -4.25 -17.32
N SER A 3 -5.42 -3.07 -16.71
CA SER A 3 -6.25 -2.75 -15.54
C SER A 3 -7.69 -2.57 -16.03
N PRO A 4 -8.61 -3.52 -15.78
CA PRO A 4 -9.92 -3.55 -16.43
C PRO A 4 -10.73 -2.33 -16.01
N GLY A 5 -11.00 -1.39 -16.93
CA GLY A 5 -11.73 -0.14 -16.67
C GLY A 5 -10.91 1.13 -16.92
N LEU A 6 -9.57 1.04 -16.92
CA LEU A 6 -8.71 2.18 -17.27
C LEU A 6 -9.01 2.72 -18.67
N GLU A 7 -9.26 1.84 -19.65
CA GLU A 7 -9.63 2.23 -21.02
C GLU A 7 -10.91 3.07 -21.07
N LEU A 8 -11.91 2.68 -20.27
CA LEU A 8 -13.19 3.38 -20.20
C LEU A 8 -13.01 4.75 -19.53
N LEU A 9 -12.29 4.81 -18.41
CA LEU A 9 -11.97 6.08 -17.76
C LEU A 9 -11.21 7.00 -18.71
N PHE A 10 -10.18 6.48 -19.36
CA PHE A 10 -9.37 7.23 -20.32
C PHE A 10 -10.24 7.74 -21.48
N GLY A 11 -11.13 6.91 -22.03
CA GLY A 11 -12.06 7.33 -23.08
C GLY A 11 -12.98 8.48 -22.64
N LEU A 12 -13.41 8.51 -21.37
CA LEU A 12 -14.23 9.59 -20.82
C LEU A 12 -13.48 10.91 -20.69
N VAL A 13 -12.19 10.87 -20.33
CA VAL A 13 -11.39 12.08 -20.06
C VAL A 13 -10.42 12.45 -21.18
N SER A 14 -10.33 11.65 -22.24
CA SER A 14 -9.45 11.90 -23.40
C SER A 14 -9.56 13.31 -23.98
N PRO A 15 -10.76 13.94 -24.06
CA PRO A 15 -10.88 15.34 -24.49
C PRO A 15 -10.19 16.35 -23.56
N GLU A 16 -10.04 16.03 -22.27
CA GLU A 16 -9.40 16.87 -21.24
C GLU A 16 -7.89 16.61 -21.14
N ILE A 17 -7.41 15.48 -21.68
CA ILE A 17 -5.99 15.14 -21.76
C ILE A 17 -5.33 16.02 -22.83
N THR A 18 -4.58 17.02 -22.38
CA THR A 18 -3.91 18.00 -23.25
C THR A 18 -2.41 18.07 -23.00
N ARG A 19 -1.92 17.54 -21.88
CA ARG A 19 -0.52 17.62 -21.45
C ARG A 19 0.06 16.25 -21.12
N PRO A 20 1.40 16.10 -21.19
CA PRO A 20 2.08 14.83 -20.90
C PRO A 20 1.81 14.21 -19.53
N GLN A 21 1.55 15.03 -18.52
CA GLN A 21 1.26 14.57 -17.15
C GLN A 21 -0.20 14.10 -16.95
N ASP A 22 -1.14 14.52 -17.80
CA ASP A 22 -2.58 14.21 -17.63
C ASP A 22 -2.85 12.69 -17.65
N PRO A 23 -2.26 11.89 -18.57
CA PRO A 23 -2.44 10.44 -18.55
C PRO A 23 -1.90 9.78 -17.28
N LEU A 24 -0.80 10.28 -16.70
CA LEU A 24 -0.28 9.73 -15.44
C LEU A 24 -1.26 9.95 -14.29
N VAL A 25 -1.84 11.15 -14.19
CA VAL A 25 -2.86 11.45 -13.17
C VAL A 25 -4.11 10.59 -13.40
N CYS A 26 -4.53 10.39 -14.65
CA CYS A 26 -5.61 9.47 -15.00
C CYS A 26 -5.31 8.03 -14.56
N PHE A 27 -4.09 7.55 -14.78
CA PHE A 27 -3.65 6.22 -14.36
C PHE A 27 -3.66 6.08 -12.82
N ILE A 28 -3.10 7.05 -12.10
CA ILE A 28 -3.07 7.06 -10.63
C ILE A 28 -4.49 7.10 -10.06
N HIS A 29 -5.37 7.92 -10.64
CA HIS A 29 -6.78 7.96 -10.26
C HIS A 29 -7.42 6.59 -10.40
N TRP A 30 -7.24 5.94 -11.55
CA TRP A 30 -7.79 4.61 -11.77
C TRP A 30 -7.29 3.59 -10.75
N GLU A 31 -6.00 3.60 -10.41
CA GLU A 31 -5.48 2.66 -9.40
C GLU A 31 -6.04 2.95 -8.00
N LEU A 32 -6.32 4.20 -7.64
CA LEU A 32 -7.04 4.51 -6.39
C LEU A 32 -8.48 3.97 -6.42
N ILE A 33 -9.20 4.11 -7.54
CA ILE A 33 -10.54 3.55 -7.71
C ILE A 33 -10.53 2.02 -7.67
N SER A 34 -9.54 1.38 -8.29
CA SER A 34 -9.39 -0.08 -8.31
C SER A 34 -9.08 -0.65 -6.92
N HIS A 35 -8.45 0.14 -6.05
CA HIS A 35 -8.29 -0.16 -4.62
C HIS A 35 -9.54 0.13 -3.77
N GLY A 36 -10.66 0.52 -4.38
CA GLY A 36 -11.95 0.72 -3.73
C GLY A 36 -12.18 2.12 -3.18
N LEU A 37 -11.30 3.08 -3.46
CA LEU A 37 -11.56 4.48 -3.11
C LEU A 37 -12.57 5.11 -4.08
N ARG A 38 -13.14 6.24 -3.67
CA ARG A 38 -14.00 7.09 -4.50
C ARG A 38 -13.45 8.51 -4.49
N CYS A 39 -13.48 9.19 -5.63
CA CYS A 39 -13.08 10.58 -5.74
C CYS A 39 -14.16 11.48 -5.15
N LEU A 40 -13.77 12.37 -4.23
CA LEU A 40 -14.62 13.30 -3.51
C LEU A 40 -14.59 14.72 -4.10
N GLY A 41 -13.76 14.96 -5.12
CA GLY A 41 -13.64 16.25 -5.81
C GLY A 41 -12.22 16.81 -5.86
N VAL A 42 -12.13 18.03 -6.41
CA VAL A 42 -10.90 18.82 -6.55
C VAL A 42 -10.66 19.65 -5.28
N GLY A 43 -9.40 20.03 -5.04
CA GLY A 43 -9.00 20.98 -4.00
C GLY A 43 -8.82 20.32 -2.62
N GLU A 44 -8.39 21.11 -1.64
CA GLU A 44 -8.06 20.60 -0.29
C GLU A 44 -9.28 20.59 0.64
N GLN A 45 -10.21 21.52 0.44
CA GLN A 45 -11.36 21.70 1.32
C GLN A 45 -12.39 20.59 1.11
N ALA A 46 -12.76 19.92 2.20
CA ALA A 46 -13.85 18.95 2.17
C ALA A 46 -15.21 19.65 2.09
N GLU A 47 -16.04 19.21 1.15
CA GLU A 47 -17.46 19.60 1.10
C GLU A 47 -18.25 18.70 2.06
N ALA A 48 -19.18 19.29 2.82
CA ALA A 48 -19.91 18.62 3.90
C ALA A 48 -20.77 17.42 3.45
N GLN A 49 -21.08 17.27 2.16
CA GLN A 49 -21.82 16.14 1.58
C GLN A 49 -21.23 15.65 0.24
N ALA A 50 -19.90 15.63 0.10
CA ALA A 50 -19.29 15.09 -1.12
C ALA A 50 -19.68 13.61 -1.34
N ILE A 51 -20.49 13.35 -2.37
CA ILE A 51 -20.82 11.99 -2.81
C ILE A 51 -19.63 11.49 -3.65
N GLY A 52 -18.95 10.44 -3.18
CA GLY A 52 -17.81 9.88 -3.88
C GLY A 52 -18.20 9.27 -5.24
N THR A 53 -17.42 9.54 -6.28
CA THR A 53 -17.61 9.00 -7.63
C THR A 53 -16.37 8.26 -8.13
N GLU A 54 -16.51 7.44 -9.16
CA GLU A 54 -15.39 6.77 -9.84
C GLU A 54 -14.81 7.58 -11.01
N ARG A 55 -15.42 8.72 -11.32
CA ARG A 55 -14.99 9.60 -12.40
C ARG A 55 -13.99 10.61 -11.87
N LEU A 56 -13.11 11.07 -12.74
CA LEU A 56 -12.40 12.31 -12.50
C LEU A 56 -13.43 13.47 -12.46
N PRO A 57 -13.33 14.38 -11.48
CA PRO A 57 -14.25 15.50 -11.35
C PRO A 57 -13.98 16.54 -12.44
N ASP A 58 -15.00 17.33 -12.77
CA ASP A 58 -14.83 18.45 -13.72
C ASP A 58 -13.74 19.41 -13.22
N GLY A 59 -12.88 19.87 -14.12
CA GLY A 59 -11.77 20.78 -13.80
C GLY A 59 -10.59 20.13 -13.06
N TRP A 60 -10.53 18.80 -12.97
CA TRP A 60 -9.40 18.08 -12.35
C TRP A 60 -8.04 18.46 -12.93
N ALA A 61 -8.02 18.91 -14.19
CA ALA A 61 -6.83 19.26 -14.96
C ALA A 61 -6.68 20.78 -15.19
N ASP A 62 -7.47 21.64 -14.55
CA ASP A 62 -7.46 23.09 -14.83
C ASP A 62 -6.10 23.74 -14.50
N ASN A 63 -5.49 23.32 -13.39
CA ASN A 63 -4.15 23.77 -13.03
C ASN A 63 -3.09 22.94 -13.78
N LYS A 64 -2.18 23.63 -14.47
CA LYS A 64 -1.13 23.03 -15.32
C LYS A 64 0.00 22.38 -14.55
N GLU A 65 0.24 22.84 -13.34
CA GLU A 65 1.39 22.45 -12.55
C GLU A 65 0.99 21.57 -11.38
N LEU A 66 -0.17 21.80 -10.77
CA LEU A 66 -0.59 21.12 -9.55
C LEU A 66 -2.00 20.54 -9.65
N TYR A 67 -2.11 19.22 -9.58
CA TYR A 67 -3.36 18.50 -9.41
C TYR A 67 -3.61 18.29 -7.92
N THR A 68 -4.82 18.58 -7.44
CA THR A 68 -5.21 18.33 -6.05
C THR A 68 -6.56 17.62 -6.04
N LEU A 69 -6.57 16.36 -5.62
CA LEU A 69 -7.75 15.50 -5.63
C LEU A 69 -7.96 14.88 -4.26
N ARG A 70 -9.23 14.77 -3.87
CA ARG A 70 -9.64 14.11 -2.62
C ARG A 70 -10.23 12.75 -2.93
N TYR A 71 -9.90 11.77 -2.09
CA TYR A 71 -10.43 10.42 -2.17
C TYR A 71 -10.93 9.96 -0.80
N GLY A 72 -11.95 9.10 -0.80
CA GLY A 72 -12.53 8.56 0.42
C GLY A 72 -13.02 7.13 0.26
N ARG A 73 -13.00 6.41 1.38
CA ARG A 73 -13.68 5.13 1.59
C ARG A 73 -13.91 4.93 3.08
N ASP A 74 -15.16 4.79 3.51
CA ASP A 74 -15.52 4.67 4.93
C ASP A 74 -14.90 5.79 5.78
N SER A 75 -14.00 5.47 6.72
CA SER A 75 -13.25 6.43 7.54
C SER A 75 -11.93 6.89 6.90
N LEU A 76 -11.46 6.21 5.85
CA LEU A 76 -10.22 6.55 5.15
C LEU A 76 -10.46 7.73 4.21
N GLN A 77 -9.73 8.82 4.42
CA GLN A 77 -9.71 9.96 3.51
C GLN A 77 -8.27 10.27 3.09
N ILE A 78 -8.06 10.48 1.80
CA ILE A 78 -6.76 10.74 1.21
C ILE A 78 -6.80 12.06 0.44
N LEU A 79 -5.80 12.90 0.66
CA LEU A 79 -5.48 14.05 -0.18
C LEU A 79 -4.33 13.67 -1.11
N LEU A 80 -4.58 13.66 -2.41
CA LEU A 80 -3.59 13.43 -3.46
C LEU A 80 -3.17 14.77 -4.07
N LYS A 81 -1.87 15.02 -4.13
CA LYS A 81 -1.26 16.13 -4.86
C LYS A 81 -0.30 15.59 -5.90
N ALA A 82 -0.41 16.03 -7.14
CA ALA A 82 0.57 15.73 -8.17
C ALA A 82 1.12 17.05 -8.72
N LEU A 83 2.43 17.26 -8.58
CA LEU A 83 3.12 18.47 -9.01
C LEU A 83 4.03 18.15 -10.19
N SER A 84 3.84 18.83 -11.31
CA SER A 84 4.72 18.72 -12.47
C SER A 84 5.90 19.67 -12.33
N VAL A 85 7.12 19.13 -12.37
CA VAL A 85 8.39 19.88 -12.27
C VAL A 85 9.40 19.24 -13.21
N ASP A 86 9.99 20.03 -14.12
CA ASP A 86 11.12 19.63 -14.98
C ASP A 86 10.95 18.27 -15.68
N GLY A 87 9.79 18.04 -16.32
CA GLY A 87 9.51 16.78 -17.04
C GLY A 87 9.21 15.58 -16.13
N SER A 88 9.17 15.80 -14.81
CA SER A 88 8.76 14.81 -13.82
C SER A 88 7.42 15.18 -13.19
N LEU A 89 6.74 14.17 -12.65
CA LEU A 89 5.53 14.30 -11.84
C LEU A 89 5.83 13.80 -10.43
N ILE A 90 5.84 14.72 -9.47
CA ILE A 90 5.99 14.41 -8.05
C ILE A 90 4.59 14.21 -7.48
N VAL A 91 4.29 12.99 -7.06
CA VAL A 91 2.99 12.61 -6.50
C VAL A 91 3.14 12.42 -5.01
N ASN A 92 2.31 13.10 -4.24
CA ASN A 92 2.20 13.00 -2.80
C ASN A 92 0.78 12.58 -2.44
N ALA A 93 0.64 11.63 -1.54
CA ALA A 93 -0.65 11.25 -1.00
C ALA A 93 -0.60 11.21 0.53
N MET A 94 -1.61 11.81 1.17
CA MET A 94 -1.70 11.94 2.62
C MET A 94 -3.02 11.38 3.12
N GLU A 95 -2.98 10.44 4.04
CA GLU A 95 -4.16 10.03 4.82
C GLU A 95 -4.49 11.12 5.85
N LEU A 96 -5.69 11.70 5.79
CA LEU A 96 -6.05 12.88 6.58
C LEU A 96 -6.15 12.61 8.09
N GLN A 97 -6.58 11.40 8.49
CA GLN A 97 -6.78 11.06 9.91
C GLN A 97 -5.46 10.73 10.60
N SER A 98 -4.63 9.88 9.99
CA SER A 98 -3.35 9.45 10.57
C SER A 98 -2.19 10.40 10.25
N GLN A 99 -2.39 11.32 9.31
CA GLN A 99 -1.35 12.16 8.71
C GLN A 99 -0.19 11.36 8.08
N LYS A 100 -0.42 10.07 7.77
CA LYS A 100 0.56 9.28 7.06
C LYS A 100 0.70 9.80 5.64
N VAL A 101 1.94 9.97 5.20
CA VAL A 101 2.28 10.48 3.87
C VAL A 101 3.09 9.44 3.11
N SER A 102 2.84 9.33 1.81
CA SER A 102 3.73 8.66 0.87
C SER A 102 3.93 9.53 -0.38
N ASP A 103 5.05 9.31 -1.04
CA ASP A 103 5.42 10.06 -2.23
C ASP A 103 6.13 9.18 -3.27
N ILE A 104 6.04 9.61 -4.52
CA ILE A 104 6.77 9.03 -5.64
C ILE A 104 7.04 10.13 -6.67
N THR A 105 8.23 10.12 -7.25
CA THR A 105 8.57 10.96 -8.41
C THR A 105 8.66 10.08 -9.64
N LEU A 106 7.93 10.44 -10.69
CA LEU A 106 7.86 9.74 -11.97
C LEU A 106 8.40 10.63 -13.07
N ASN A 107 9.36 10.16 -13.86
CA ASN A 107 9.73 10.85 -15.09
C ASN A 107 8.63 10.60 -16.14
N ILE A 108 8.08 11.67 -16.72
CA ILE A 108 6.94 11.56 -17.64
C ILE A 108 7.33 10.81 -18.91
N GLU A 109 8.54 11.06 -19.44
CA GLU A 109 9.00 10.45 -20.70
C GLU A 109 9.19 8.94 -20.59
N ASP A 110 9.48 8.42 -19.40
CA ASP A 110 9.68 6.98 -19.18
C ASP A 110 8.36 6.21 -19.30
N PHE A 111 7.23 6.83 -18.95
CA PHE A 111 5.93 6.15 -18.88
C PHE A 111 4.93 6.57 -19.95
N ILE A 112 5.04 7.80 -20.49
CA ILE A 112 4.07 8.38 -21.42
C ILE A 112 4.66 8.57 -22.82
N ASP A 113 3.89 8.17 -23.84
CA ASP A 113 4.13 8.56 -25.22
C ASP A 113 3.51 9.92 -25.52
N ILE A 114 4.35 10.96 -25.49
CA ILE A 114 3.96 12.36 -25.70
C ILE A 114 3.41 12.59 -27.11
N ALA A 115 3.79 11.78 -28.10
CA ALA A 115 3.28 11.93 -29.46
C ALA A 115 1.81 11.49 -29.60
N HIS A 116 1.32 10.64 -28.68
CA HIS A 116 0.03 9.96 -28.80
C HIS A 116 -0.83 10.09 -27.52
N LEU A 117 -0.88 11.28 -26.93
CA LEU A 117 -1.55 11.53 -25.64
C LEU A 117 -3.01 11.10 -25.57
N GLN A 118 -3.75 11.11 -26.68
CA GLN A 118 -5.18 10.77 -26.73
C GLN A 118 -5.44 9.33 -27.20
N GLN A 119 -4.40 8.55 -27.48
CA GLN A 119 -4.52 7.17 -27.96
C GLN A 119 -4.22 6.19 -26.83
N TYR A 120 -5.27 5.65 -26.21
CA TYR A 120 -5.14 4.74 -25.06
C TYR A 120 -4.14 3.59 -25.26
N HIS A 121 -4.12 3.01 -26.47
CA HIS A 121 -3.34 1.82 -26.78
C HIS A 121 -1.82 2.08 -26.87
N SER A 122 -1.41 3.33 -27.06
CA SER A 122 -0.01 3.73 -27.24
C SER A 122 0.49 4.72 -26.18
N VAL A 123 -0.41 5.43 -25.49
CA VAL A 123 -0.04 6.47 -24.53
C VAL A 123 0.79 5.96 -23.34
N TYR A 124 0.60 4.71 -22.90
CA TYR A 124 1.33 4.13 -21.77
C TYR A 124 2.43 3.16 -22.25
N LYS A 125 3.70 3.50 -22.03
CA LYS A 125 4.86 2.69 -22.44
C LYS A 125 5.09 1.47 -21.56
N HIS A 126 5.09 1.66 -20.24
CA HIS A 126 5.42 0.63 -19.25
C HIS A 126 4.36 0.52 -18.13
N PRO A 127 3.09 0.20 -18.46
CA PRO A 127 1.98 0.24 -17.50
C PRO A 127 2.13 -0.76 -16.34
N VAL A 128 2.77 -1.91 -16.56
CA VAL A 128 3.00 -2.91 -15.50
C VAL A 128 4.02 -2.40 -14.48
N GLU A 129 5.11 -1.80 -14.96
CA GLU A 129 6.13 -1.22 -14.08
C GLU A 129 5.57 -0.02 -13.32
N LEU A 130 4.86 0.88 -14.01
CA LEU A 130 4.20 2.03 -13.39
C LEU A 130 3.28 1.59 -12.25
N LYS A 131 2.44 0.58 -12.48
CA LYS A 131 1.57 0.01 -11.46
C LYS A 131 2.36 -0.53 -10.26
N GLN A 132 3.41 -1.32 -10.49
CA GLN A 132 4.23 -1.86 -9.40
C GLN A 132 4.92 -0.77 -8.59
N GLN A 133 5.38 0.31 -9.24
CA GLN A 133 5.97 1.45 -8.56
C GLN A 133 4.93 2.20 -7.70
N LEU A 134 3.74 2.43 -8.22
CA LEU A 134 2.63 3.05 -7.47
C LEU A 134 2.19 2.18 -6.29
N GLU A 135 1.99 0.88 -6.50
CA GLU A 135 1.64 -0.07 -5.45
C GLU A 135 2.69 -0.08 -4.33
N SER A 136 3.97 -0.19 -4.68
CA SER A 136 5.05 -0.33 -3.70
C SER A 136 5.37 0.96 -2.94
N LYS A 137 5.40 2.11 -3.62
CA LYS A 137 5.86 3.39 -3.04
C LYS A 137 4.72 4.27 -2.55
N LEU A 138 3.59 4.28 -3.25
CA LEU A 138 2.47 5.19 -2.94
C LEU A 138 1.39 4.48 -2.12
N PHE A 139 0.86 3.35 -2.60
CA PHE A 139 -0.33 2.73 -2.02
C PHE A 139 -0.05 1.79 -0.85
N SER A 140 0.99 0.94 -0.88
CA SER A 140 1.28 0.02 0.22
C SER A 140 1.51 0.74 1.55
N PRO A 141 2.25 1.86 1.59
CA PRO A 141 2.38 2.63 2.82
C PRO A 141 1.03 3.18 3.28
N LEU A 142 0.23 3.79 2.40
CA LEU A 142 -1.00 4.47 2.82
C LEU A 142 -2.14 3.53 3.18
N LEU A 143 -2.37 2.52 2.35
CA LEU A 143 -3.53 1.64 2.45
C LEU A 143 -3.29 0.45 3.38
N GLY A 144 -2.06 0.29 3.88
CA GLY A 144 -1.70 -0.86 4.71
C GLY A 144 -1.84 -2.19 3.99
N LEU A 145 -1.71 -2.19 2.65
CA LEU A 145 -1.69 -3.43 1.86
C LEU A 145 -0.48 -4.23 2.32
N LYS A 146 -0.72 -5.24 3.16
CA LYS A 146 0.31 -6.20 3.53
C LYS A 146 0.81 -6.80 2.22
N LYS A 147 2.10 -6.65 1.93
CA LYS A 147 2.76 -7.55 0.98
C LYS A 147 2.45 -8.94 1.47
N GLU A 148 1.63 -9.67 0.73
CA GLU A 148 1.57 -11.11 0.87
C GLU A 148 2.98 -11.57 0.54
N ASN A 149 3.81 -11.71 1.58
CA ASN A 149 5.08 -12.38 1.46
C ASN A 149 4.67 -13.79 1.01
N VAL A 150 4.73 -14.03 -0.29
CA VAL A 150 4.98 -15.36 -0.82
C VAL A 150 6.32 -15.74 -0.21
N ARG A 151 6.26 -16.26 1.01
CA ARG A 151 7.27 -17.17 1.52
C ARG A 151 7.22 -18.31 0.52
N THR A 152 8.05 -18.21 -0.49
CA THR A 152 8.53 -19.42 -1.15
C THR A 152 9.21 -20.17 -0.02
N GLU A 153 8.47 -21.07 0.62
CA GLU A 153 9.05 -22.18 1.34
C GLU A 153 9.79 -22.99 0.27
N ARG A 154 10.99 -22.50 -0.10
CA ARG A 154 12.05 -23.40 -0.52
C ARG A 154 12.33 -24.21 0.73
N ALA A 155 11.63 -25.34 0.84
CA ALA A 155 12.00 -26.44 1.68
C ALA A 155 13.44 -26.79 1.30
N TRP A 156 14.39 -26.15 1.98
CA TRP A 156 15.71 -26.70 2.10
C TRP A 156 15.52 -27.88 3.05
N GLU A 157 15.54 -29.08 2.48
CA GLU A 157 15.75 -30.29 3.27
C GLU A 157 17.04 -30.05 4.06
N ARG A 158 16.90 -29.79 5.37
CA ARG A 158 18.05 -29.83 6.26
C ARG A 158 18.54 -31.27 6.22
N PRO A 159 19.81 -31.56 5.91
CA PRO A 159 20.34 -32.89 6.16
C PRO A 159 20.10 -33.20 7.63
N ALA A 160 19.55 -34.37 7.94
CA ALA A 160 19.50 -34.86 9.30
C ALA A 160 20.94 -34.85 9.83
N ASP A 161 21.20 -33.98 10.79
CA ASP A 161 22.45 -33.95 11.53
C ASP A 161 22.44 -35.18 12.44
N ASP A 162 22.93 -36.30 11.90
CA ASP A 162 23.25 -37.52 12.64
C ASP A 162 24.39 -37.18 13.61
N ASP A 163 24.06 -36.62 14.77
CA ASP A 163 24.97 -36.48 15.89
C ASP A 163 25.18 -37.87 16.53
N PRO A 164 26.34 -38.52 16.35
CA PRO A 164 26.59 -39.88 16.84
C PRO A 164 26.67 -39.98 18.37
N LEU A 165 26.51 -38.86 19.10
CA LEU A 165 26.54 -38.82 20.57
C LEU A 165 25.18 -38.49 21.20
N ARG A 166 24.10 -38.47 20.41
CA ARG A 166 22.77 -38.13 20.93
C ARG A 166 22.12 -39.29 21.69
N VAL A 167 22.08 -39.19 23.01
CA VAL A 167 21.33 -40.12 23.88
C VAL A 167 19.83 -39.84 23.74
N PRO A 168 18.98 -40.83 23.37
CA PRO A 168 17.55 -40.58 23.25
C PRO A 168 16.94 -40.25 24.62
N SER A 169 16.23 -39.11 24.69
CA SER A 169 15.48 -38.70 25.88
C SER A 169 14.35 -39.70 26.12
N ARG A 170 14.49 -40.56 27.14
CA ARG A 170 13.39 -41.39 27.62
C ARG A 170 12.36 -40.49 28.29
N ALA A 171 11.18 -40.37 27.69
CA ALA A 171 10.03 -39.79 28.37
C ALA A 171 9.66 -40.70 29.56
N PRO A 172 9.59 -40.19 30.80
CA PRO A 172 9.14 -41.00 31.92
C PRO A 172 7.62 -41.21 31.83
N SER A 173 7.21 -42.47 31.76
CA SER A 173 5.81 -42.90 31.85
C SER A 173 5.18 -42.36 33.13
N SER A 174 4.12 -41.56 32.99
CA SER A 174 3.25 -41.13 34.08
C SER A 174 2.58 -42.35 34.73
N HIS A 175 3.24 -42.95 35.72
CA HIS A 175 2.62 -43.84 36.69
C HIS A 175 2.33 -43.02 37.94
N HIS A 176 1.04 -42.81 38.16
CA HIS A 176 0.51 -42.14 39.34
C HIS A 176 0.79 -42.99 40.58
N HIS A 177 1.59 -42.48 41.51
CA HIS A 177 1.63 -42.96 42.89
C HIS A 177 1.62 -41.76 43.84
N PRO A 178 0.73 -41.74 44.85
CA PRO A 178 0.62 -40.66 45.83
C PRO A 178 1.64 -40.84 46.96
N TRP A 179 1.75 -39.86 47.86
CA TRP A 179 2.70 -39.74 49.00
C TRP A 179 4.04 -39.09 48.57
N THR A 180 4.55 -38.01 49.17
CA THR A 180 4.30 -37.32 50.45
C THR A 180 4.96 -35.95 50.37
N ASP A 181 4.33 -34.91 50.93
CA ASP A 181 5.00 -33.67 51.29
C ASP A 181 6.19 -33.96 52.20
N THR A 182 7.38 -33.49 51.82
CA THR A 182 8.51 -33.38 52.74
C THR A 182 8.92 -31.91 52.82
N PRO A 183 8.79 -31.26 53.99
CA PRO A 183 9.03 -29.83 54.16
C PRO A 183 10.53 -29.59 54.21
N GLY A 184 11.08 -28.86 53.25
CA GLY A 184 12.53 -28.68 53.25
C GLY A 184 13.14 -27.83 52.15
N HIS A 185 12.37 -27.02 51.43
CA HIS A 185 12.98 -26.07 50.50
C HIS A 185 12.41 -24.67 50.73
N PHE A 186 13.18 -23.87 51.46
CA PHE A 186 12.99 -22.43 51.53
C PHE A 186 13.16 -21.84 50.12
N PRO A 187 12.19 -21.06 49.61
CA PRO A 187 12.38 -20.32 48.37
C PRO A 187 13.24 -19.08 48.67
N TYR A 188 14.56 -19.22 48.58
CA TYR A 188 15.46 -18.07 48.54
C TYR A 188 15.25 -17.33 47.22
N GLY A 189 14.98 -16.02 47.27
CA GLY A 189 14.81 -15.16 46.08
C GLY A 189 13.43 -14.52 45.91
N ALA A 190 12.46 -14.82 46.78
CA ALA A 190 11.13 -14.19 46.73
C ALA A 190 11.07 -12.79 47.40
N ALA A 191 12.14 -12.38 48.09
CA ALA A 191 12.16 -11.13 48.87
C ALA A 191 12.32 -9.84 48.04
N ASP A 192 12.47 -9.95 46.72
CA ASP A 192 12.75 -8.82 45.82
C ASP A 192 11.61 -8.55 44.82
N LEU A 193 10.41 -9.06 45.11
CA LEU A 193 9.25 -8.90 44.21
C LEU A 193 8.08 -8.11 44.81
N ASP A 194 8.25 -7.46 45.97
CA ASP A 194 7.19 -6.59 46.49
C ASP A 194 7.75 -5.32 47.16
N PRO A 195 7.73 -4.16 46.47
CA PRO A 195 8.29 -2.94 47.02
C PRO A 195 7.34 -2.19 47.97
N LEU A 196 6.13 -2.72 48.27
CA LEU A 196 5.24 -2.15 49.29
C LEU A 196 4.58 -3.21 50.21
N GLY A 197 4.81 -4.51 49.98
CA GLY A 197 4.54 -5.61 50.93
C GLY A 197 3.27 -6.40 50.65
#